data_AF-A0A916MM72-F1
#
_entry.id   AF-A0A916MM72-F1
#
_cell.length_a   1.000
_cell.length_b   1.000
_cell.length_c   1.000
_cell.angle_alpha   90.00
_cell.angle_beta   90.00
_cell.angle_gamma   90.00
#
_symmetry.space_group_name_H-M   'P 1'
#
loop_
_entity.id
_entity.type
_entity.pdbx_description
1 polymer ?
#
loop_
_entity_poly.entity_id
_entity_poly.type
_entity_poly.pdbx_seq_one_letter_code
_entity_poly.pdbx_strand_id
1 'polypeptide(L)'
;MPNKNHAGVGECLHRHVLCVVRTLALAGALASGLAAAQPSPPWTPDAAGRHDLVLLVDEAGLDLPVSQWPLPRAAVMRALDALPTALPDPLDAARDRVRAQLRASEQSGVHVTLRGRDESLSGFGGDATPGSSIGVRSGTLATPQLALQLGARIDTELRPGRGSHRLRLDDTALAVEALGVQLHVGAHRSWWSPGWQSSLLLGNNAPAMNSIGVQRASASRSASPWAAWMGPWNFEFFVAKTDDALRSYVVGQRLTLRPWPALEIGLSRTAQWGGRGRSHSARSFMRMMLGVGVNIDSEQHRPHDPAGMMAGFDLRLRCPFRLRCAAYTQLIGEDEAGMLPAKYLGLHGLESWSADGRSRYFAEVALTTCGAALGKTHTRPCAYRNSAYPDGYTHAGRWLGAAIGPDSRLLTLGWMDAAAGRDLRLHGGRVGSRVGRFSPLTDDPATSGPLLGVAARQSLQWGAAAITAEFDWLRVRAAGGERTERRLGAQISIPLGSFE
;
A
#
# COMPACT_ATOMS: atom_id res chain seq x y z
N MET A 1 -37.21 19.73 36.55
CA MET A 1 -35.92 19.90 35.88
C MET A 1 -35.51 18.58 35.24
N PRO A 2 -35.50 18.46 33.90
CA PRO A 2 -34.68 17.46 33.22
C PRO A 2 -33.60 18.11 32.36
N ASN A 3 -32.44 17.49 32.39
CA ASN A 3 -31.16 17.96 31.88
C ASN A 3 -31.08 17.75 30.36
N LYS A 4 -31.17 18.83 29.58
CA LYS A 4 -30.72 18.89 28.17
C LYS A 4 -29.20 19.09 28.20
N ASN A 5 -28.41 18.25 27.52
CA ASN A 5 -27.15 18.62 26.82
C ASN A 5 -26.28 17.43 26.32
N HIS A 6 -26.84 16.51 25.52
CA HIS A 6 -25.99 15.57 24.75
C HIS A 6 -26.35 15.41 23.26
N ALA A 7 -27.36 16.12 22.74
CA ALA A 7 -27.79 15.98 21.35
C ALA A 7 -26.94 16.80 20.33
N GLY A 8 -26.24 17.86 20.75
CA GLY A 8 -25.63 18.82 19.82
C GLY A 8 -24.29 18.40 19.18
N VAL A 9 -23.52 17.52 19.82
CA VAL A 9 -22.17 17.15 19.33
C VAL A 9 -22.24 16.03 18.26
N GLY A 10 -23.22 15.14 18.37
CA GLY A 10 -23.43 14.03 17.43
C GLY A 10 -23.92 14.50 16.06
N GLU A 11 -24.85 15.47 16.01
CA GLU A 11 -25.41 15.99 14.75
C GLU A 11 -24.41 16.83 13.94
N CYS A 12 -23.49 17.53 14.62
CA CYS A 12 -22.45 18.32 13.96
C CYS A 12 -21.41 17.42 13.27
N LEU A 13 -21.00 16.32 13.92
CA LEU A 13 -20.09 15.32 13.35
C LEU A 13 -20.75 14.54 12.19
N HIS A 14 -22.05 14.25 12.29
CA HIS A 14 -22.82 13.53 11.27
C HIS A 14 -22.95 14.33 9.96
N ARG A 15 -23.15 15.66 10.06
CA ARG A 15 -23.19 16.55 8.88
C ARG A 15 -21.82 16.75 8.23
N HIS A 16 -20.74 16.83 9.00
CA HIS A 16 -19.40 17.03 8.45
C HIS A 16 -18.85 15.78 7.76
N VAL A 17 -19.19 14.57 8.21
CA VAL A 17 -18.68 13.32 7.60
C VAL A 17 -19.48 12.86 6.37
N LEU A 18 -20.80 13.10 6.32
CA LEU A 18 -21.55 12.98 5.05
C LEU A 18 -20.97 13.91 3.96
N CYS A 19 -20.39 15.04 4.38
CA CYS A 19 -19.68 15.95 3.50
C CYS A 19 -18.36 15.38 2.99
N VAL A 20 -17.61 14.59 3.79
CA VAL A 20 -16.35 13.91 3.42
C VAL A 20 -16.59 12.79 2.38
N VAL A 21 -17.65 12.00 2.55
CA VAL A 21 -18.02 10.94 1.59
C VAL A 21 -18.56 11.53 0.28
N ARG A 22 -19.30 12.65 0.33
CA ARG A 22 -19.71 13.41 -0.87
C ARG A 22 -18.55 14.16 -1.53
N THR A 23 -17.51 14.56 -0.79
CA THR A 23 -16.35 15.29 -1.36
C THR A 23 -15.37 14.39 -2.10
N LEU A 24 -15.27 13.10 -1.79
CA LEU A 24 -14.44 12.18 -2.58
C LEU A 24 -14.98 11.99 -4.02
N ALA A 25 -16.30 12.04 -4.20
CA ALA A 25 -16.92 12.09 -5.53
C ALA A 25 -16.74 13.48 -6.20
N LEU A 26 -16.70 14.57 -5.42
CA LEU A 26 -16.46 15.93 -5.92
C LEU A 26 -14.99 16.24 -6.24
N ALA A 27 -14.04 15.48 -5.69
CA ALA A 27 -12.61 15.63 -6.00
C ALA A 27 -12.30 15.34 -7.48
N GLY A 28 -13.11 14.51 -8.13
CA GLY A 28 -13.06 14.31 -9.58
C GLY A 28 -13.60 15.50 -10.40
N ALA A 29 -14.37 16.41 -9.79
CA ALA A 29 -14.98 17.55 -10.47
C ALA A 29 -14.15 18.86 -10.38
N LEU A 30 -13.05 18.89 -9.62
CA LEU A 30 -12.14 20.04 -9.52
C LEU A 30 -11.14 20.15 -10.69
N ALA A 31 -11.47 19.59 -11.86
CA ALA A 31 -10.63 19.52 -13.06
C ALA A 31 -10.56 20.83 -13.89
N SER A 32 -10.91 21.97 -13.32
CA SER A 32 -10.85 23.28 -14.00
C SER A 32 -9.60 24.05 -13.54
N GLY A 33 -8.44 23.70 -14.12
CA GLY A 33 -7.21 24.48 -13.97
C GLY A 33 -5.89 23.69 -13.95
N LEU A 34 -5.89 22.41 -14.30
CA LEU A 34 -4.70 21.57 -14.26
C LEU A 34 -3.93 21.69 -15.58
N ALA A 35 -2.66 22.11 -15.50
CA ALA A 35 -1.74 22.05 -16.64
C ALA A 35 -1.63 20.59 -17.14
N ALA A 36 -1.63 20.42 -18.46
CA ALA A 36 -1.39 19.12 -19.09
C ALA A 36 -0.09 18.51 -18.54
N ALA A 37 -0.15 17.23 -18.19
CA ALA A 37 0.97 16.50 -17.61
C ALA A 37 1.26 15.30 -18.50
N GLN A 38 2.52 15.08 -18.87
CA GLN A 38 2.85 13.92 -19.69
C GLN A 38 2.43 12.64 -18.96
N PRO A 39 1.61 11.77 -19.59
CA PRO A 39 1.22 10.50 -19.00
C PRO A 39 2.46 9.65 -18.78
N SER A 40 2.46 8.85 -17.73
CA SER A 40 3.60 7.99 -17.42
C SER A 40 3.16 6.77 -16.62
N PRO A 41 3.74 5.59 -16.84
CA PRO A 41 3.50 4.42 -16.01
C PRO A 41 3.57 4.72 -14.51
N PRO A 42 2.76 4.01 -13.69
CA PRO A 42 2.86 4.08 -12.24
C PRO A 42 4.25 3.62 -11.78
N TRP A 43 4.75 4.21 -10.70
CA TRP A 43 6.02 3.86 -10.10
C TRP A 43 5.96 3.81 -8.60
N THR A 44 6.64 2.81 -8.07
CA THR A 44 6.86 2.56 -6.65
C THR A 44 8.36 2.38 -6.48
N PRO A 45 9.03 3.19 -5.64
CA PRO A 45 10.45 3.01 -5.36
C PRO A 45 10.66 1.70 -4.59
N ASP A 46 11.90 1.24 -4.55
CA ASP A 46 12.29 0.29 -3.52
C ASP A 46 12.35 0.96 -2.12
N ALA A 47 12.70 0.20 -1.09
CA ALA A 47 12.72 0.70 0.28
C ALA A 47 13.74 1.85 0.47
N ALA A 48 14.89 1.80 -0.21
CA ALA A 48 15.92 2.85 -0.15
C ALA A 48 15.47 4.10 -0.92
N GLY A 49 14.85 3.94 -2.07
CA GLY A 49 14.28 5.06 -2.85
C GLY A 49 13.14 5.74 -2.11
N ARG A 50 12.31 4.98 -1.36
CA ARG A 50 11.33 5.59 -0.45
C ARG A 50 12.00 6.34 0.69
N HIS A 51 13.07 5.81 1.28
CA HIS A 51 13.85 6.53 2.27
C HIS A 51 14.34 7.87 1.74
N ASP A 52 14.95 7.87 0.55
CA ASP A 52 15.48 9.07 -0.10
C ASP A 52 14.37 10.10 -0.39
N LEU A 53 13.21 9.66 -0.89
CA LEU A 53 12.06 10.54 -1.12
C LEU A 53 11.51 11.14 0.18
N VAL A 54 11.38 10.33 1.24
CA VAL A 54 10.93 10.83 2.55
C VAL A 54 11.94 11.82 3.12
N LEU A 55 13.24 11.57 2.97
CA LEU A 55 14.30 12.50 3.38
C LEU A 55 14.19 13.85 2.64
N LEU A 56 14.01 13.83 1.33
CA LEU A 56 13.81 15.04 0.53
C LEU A 56 12.53 15.80 0.91
N VAL A 57 11.46 15.06 1.21
CA VAL A 57 10.20 15.63 1.73
C VAL A 57 10.39 16.33 3.07
N ASP A 58 11.18 15.72 3.97
CA ASP A 58 11.35 16.20 5.34
C ASP A 58 12.37 17.34 5.45
N GLU A 59 13.43 17.32 4.64
CA GLU A 59 14.61 18.21 4.76
C GLU A 59 14.82 19.17 3.58
N ALA A 60 14.37 18.80 2.35
CA ALA A 60 14.56 19.61 1.15
C ALA A 60 13.30 20.37 0.70
N GLY A 61 12.16 20.12 1.34
CA GLY A 61 10.89 20.74 0.96
C GLY A 61 10.28 20.17 -0.33
N LEU A 62 10.53 18.90 -0.63
CA LEU A 62 9.94 18.22 -1.79
C LEU A 62 8.40 18.18 -1.68
N ASP A 63 7.71 18.72 -2.69
CA ASP A 63 6.25 18.78 -2.78
C ASP A 63 5.63 17.47 -3.28
N LEU A 64 5.67 16.44 -2.42
CA LEU A 64 5.19 15.09 -2.73
C LEU A 64 4.59 14.42 -1.48
N PRO A 65 3.40 13.78 -1.54
CA PRO A 65 2.96 12.82 -0.53
C PRO A 65 3.74 11.50 -0.67
N VAL A 66 4.04 10.84 0.46
CA VAL A 66 4.92 9.66 0.52
C VAL A 66 4.29 8.42 1.17
N SER A 67 3.00 8.48 1.50
CA SER A 67 2.22 7.37 2.06
C SER A 67 1.34 6.62 1.04
N GLN A 68 1.39 7.00 -0.24
CA GLN A 68 0.62 6.38 -1.32
C GLN A 68 1.53 5.93 -2.45
N TRP A 69 1.42 4.65 -2.80
CA TRP A 69 2.10 4.07 -3.95
C TRP A 69 1.15 3.15 -4.72
N PRO A 70 1.26 3.11 -6.06
CA PRO A 70 2.21 3.85 -6.88
C PRO A 70 1.86 5.34 -7.07
N LEU A 71 2.83 6.13 -7.55
CA LEU A 71 2.64 7.49 -8.06
C LEU A 71 2.99 7.55 -9.56
N PRO A 72 2.42 8.47 -10.36
CA PRO A 72 2.86 8.68 -11.73
C PRO A 72 4.33 9.10 -11.77
N ARG A 73 5.18 8.45 -12.59
CA ARG A 73 6.61 8.78 -12.67
C ARG A 73 6.86 10.25 -12.99
N ALA A 74 6.13 10.80 -13.94
CA ALA A 74 6.23 12.20 -14.33
C ALA A 74 5.83 13.15 -13.19
N ALA A 75 4.99 12.73 -12.24
CA ALA A 75 4.67 13.51 -11.04
C ALA A 75 5.87 13.56 -10.09
N VAL A 76 6.54 12.42 -9.88
CA VAL A 76 7.74 12.34 -9.03
C VAL A 76 8.90 13.12 -9.66
N MET A 77 9.16 12.93 -10.95
CA MET A 77 10.25 13.63 -11.66
C MET A 77 10.07 15.15 -11.59
N ARG A 78 8.87 15.67 -11.88
CA ARG A 78 8.58 17.10 -11.78
C ARG A 78 8.76 17.65 -10.36
N ALA A 79 8.41 16.87 -9.33
CA ALA A 79 8.65 17.29 -7.96
C ALA A 79 10.15 17.39 -7.66
N LEU A 80 10.96 16.45 -8.13
CA LEU A 80 12.43 16.49 -7.99
C LEU A 80 13.06 17.65 -8.75
N ASP A 81 12.55 17.96 -9.94
CA ASP A 81 13.04 19.06 -10.78
C ASP A 81 12.66 20.44 -10.23
N ALA A 82 11.61 20.51 -9.40
CA ALA A 82 11.21 21.73 -8.72
C ALA A 82 12.07 22.05 -7.46
N LEU A 83 12.91 21.11 -7.01
CA LEU A 83 13.86 21.36 -5.92
C LEU A 83 14.95 22.35 -6.38
N PRO A 84 15.58 23.08 -5.44
CA PRO A 84 16.75 23.90 -5.73
C PRO A 84 17.84 23.12 -6.48
N THR A 85 18.54 23.78 -7.41
CA THR A 85 19.60 23.17 -8.22
C THR A 85 20.74 22.65 -7.33
N ALA A 86 21.12 23.39 -6.30
CA ALA A 86 22.08 22.97 -5.29
C ALA A 86 21.36 22.59 -3.99
N LEU A 87 21.67 21.39 -3.48
CA LEU A 87 21.24 20.89 -2.18
C LEU A 87 22.47 20.50 -1.36
N PRO A 88 22.39 20.43 -0.02
CA PRO A 88 23.44 19.79 0.78
C PRO A 88 23.75 18.38 0.29
N ASP A 89 25.01 17.96 0.32
CA ASP A 89 25.49 16.69 -0.28
C ASP A 89 24.62 15.46 0.07
N PRO A 90 24.16 15.26 1.33
CA PRO A 90 23.27 14.15 1.66
C PRO A 90 21.95 14.13 0.87
N LEU A 91 21.35 15.32 0.69
CA LEU A 91 20.06 15.48 0.02
C LEU A 91 20.24 15.40 -1.50
N ASP A 92 21.35 15.91 -2.03
CA ASP A 92 21.65 15.80 -3.45
C ASP A 92 21.90 14.35 -3.86
N ALA A 93 22.68 13.61 -3.05
CA ALA A 93 22.90 12.18 -3.26
C ALA A 93 21.59 11.38 -3.19
N ALA A 94 20.65 11.75 -2.31
CA ALA A 94 19.32 11.16 -2.26
C ALA A 94 18.52 11.45 -3.54
N ARG A 95 18.53 12.70 -4.02
CA ARG A 95 17.90 13.10 -5.29
C ARG A 95 18.45 12.30 -6.47
N ASP A 96 19.76 12.10 -6.54
CA ASP A 96 20.41 11.34 -7.61
C ASP A 96 20.06 9.86 -7.58
N ARG A 97 20.02 9.23 -6.39
CA ARG A 97 19.57 7.84 -6.25
C ARG A 97 18.13 7.64 -6.70
N VAL A 98 17.22 8.55 -6.34
CA VAL A 98 15.82 8.50 -6.81
C VAL A 98 15.73 8.68 -8.32
N ARG A 99 16.45 9.65 -8.89
CA ARG A 99 16.52 9.85 -10.35
C ARG A 99 17.06 8.61 -11.07
N ALA A 100 18.07 7.95 -10.51
CA ALA A 100 18.61 6.71 -11.05
C ALA A 100 17.56 5.59 -11.07
N GLN A 101 16.78 5.42 -9.99
CA GLN A 101 15.68 4.44 -9.96
C GLN A 101 14.58 4.76 -10.98
N LEU A 102 14.21 6.03 -11.14
CA LEU A 102 13.23 6.47 -12.14
C LEU A 102 13.71 6.12 -13.56
N ARG A 103 14.95 6.47 -13.92
CA ARG A 103 15.55 6.15 -15.24
C ARG A 103 15.63 4.64 -15.47
N ALA A 104 16.04 3.88 -14.46
CA ALA A 104 16.11 2.42 -14.57
C ALA A 104 14.73 1.78 -14.79
N SER A 105 13.66 2.40 -14.28
CA SER A 105 12.29 1.93 -14.49
C SER A 105 11.76 2.19 -15.90
N GLU A 106 12.32 3.14 -16.64
CA GLU A 106 11.91 3.47 -18.02
C GLU A 106 12.54 2.53 -19.06
N GLN A 107 13.62 1.86 -18.69
CA GLN A 107 14.36 0.96 -19.55
C GLN A 107 13.75 -0.44 -19.56
N SER A 108 13.94 -1.15 -20.67
CA SER A 108 13.71 -2.58 -20.73
C SER A 108 14.56 -3.30 -19.69
N GLY A 109 14.09 -4.42 -19.19
CA GLY A 109 14.81 -5.15 -18.16
C GLY A 109 14.31 -6.55 -17.93
N VAL A 110 15.17 -7.36 -17.33
CA VAL A 110 14.85 -8.69 -16.83
C VAL A 110 14.90 -8.65 -15.31
N HIS A 111 13.91 -9.26 -14.68
CA HIS A 111 13.87 -9.44 -13.24
C HIS A 111 13.82 -10.94 -12.92
N VAL A 112 14.77 -11.42 -12.12
CA VAL A 112 14.82 -12.82 -11.67
C VAL A 112 14.76 -12.83 -10.16
N THR A 113 13.85 -13.60 -9.60
CA THR A 113 13.82 -13.90 -8.16
C THR A 113 14.12 -15.37 -7.97
N LEU A 114 15.14 -15.67 -7.17
CA LEU A 114 15.51 -17.01 -6.73
C LEU A 114 15.37 -17.08 -5.21
N ARG A 115 14.38 -17.80 -4.68
CA ARG A 115 14.19 -17.91 -3.23
C ARG A 115 13.48 -19.20 -2.83
N GLY A 116 13.60 -19.54 -1.54
CA GLY A 116 12.82 -20.58 -0.89
C GLY A 116 11.31 -20.32 -0.91
N ARG A 117 10.55 -21.33 -0.47
CA ARG A 117 9.07 -21.33 -0.49
C ARG A 117 8.41 -20.97 0.84
N ASP A 118 9.25 -20.70 1.83
CA ASP A 118 8.85 -20.34 3.18
C ASP A 118 8.24 -18.92 3.20
N GLU A 119 7.29 -18.71 4.11
CA GLU A 119 6.60 -17.42 4.25
C GLU A 119 7.48 -16.35 4.90
N SER A 120 7.14 -15.09 4.64
CA SER A 120 7.84 -13.94 5.21
C SER A 120 6.89 -12.80 5.58
N LEU A 121 7.36 -11.90 6.43
CA LEU A 121 6.71 -10.63 6.72
C LEU A 121 7.24 -9.55 5.77
N SER A 122 6.70 -9.48 4.56
CA SER A 122 7.06 -8.42 3.61
C SER A 122 6.65 -7.04 4.14
N GLY A 123 7.58 -6.09 4.13
CA GLY A 123 7.24 -4.67 4.26
C GLY A 123 7.27 -3.93 2.94
N PHE A 124 7.38 -2.61 3.00
CA PHE A 124 7.36 -1.74 1.82
C PHE A 124 8.43 -2.16 0.81
N GLY A 125 8.03 -2.26 -0.47
CA GLY A 125 8.91 -2.61 -1.58
C GLY A 125 9.29 -4.09 -1.63
N GLY A 126 8.92 -4.88 -0.63
CA GLY A 126 9.17 -6.33 -0.61
C GLY A 126 8.22 -7.08 -1.54
N ASP A 127 8.63 -8.27 -1.97
CA ASP A 127 7.74 -9.25 -2.59
C ASP A 127 7.58 -10.46 -1.68
N ALA A 128 6.37 -10.63 -1.15
CA ALA A 128 6.08 -11.72 -0.23
C ALA A 128 5.82 -13.06 -0.94
N THR A 129 5.65 -13.06 -2.27
CA THR A 129 5.30 -14.25 -3.04
C THR A 129 6.43 -15.28 -2.91
N PRO A 130 6.20 -16.44 -2.26
CA PRO A 130 7.25 -17.42 -2.08
C PRO A 130 7.59 -18.13 -3.38
N GLY A 131 8.81 -18.67 -3.45
CA GLY A 131 9.32 -19.33 -4.64
C GLY A 131 9.94 -18.39 -5.67
N SER A 132 10.47 -19.01 -6.73
CA SER A 132 11.23 -18.32 -7.77
C SER A 132 10.32 -17.83 -8.89
N SER A 133 10.73 -16.74 -9.53
CA SER A 133 10.04 -16.14 -10.67
C SER A 133 11.02 -15.52 -11.66
N ILE A 134 10.59 -15.44 -12.91
CA ILE A 134 11.28 -14.68 -13.96
C ILE A 134 10.30 -13.70 -14.58
N GLY A 135 10.73 -12.47 -14.79
CA GLY A 135 9.96 -11.42 -15.40
C GLY A 135 10.77 -10.62 -16.39
N VAL A 136 10.08 -10.03 -17.35
CA VAL A 136 10.63 -9.14 -18.37
C VAL A 136 9.75 -7.90 -18.46
N ARG A 137 10.37 -6.76 -18.71
CA ARG A 137 9.68 -5.49 -19.01
C ARG A 137 10.27 -4.87 -20.27
N SER A 138 9.41 -4.23 -21.05
CA SER A 138 9.83 -3.37 -22.16
C SER A 138 10.33 -2.02 -21.63
N GLY A 139 11.01 -1.28 -22.49
CA GLY A 139 11.14 0.16 -22.27
C GLY A 139 9.77 0.85 -22.33
N THR A 140 9.70 2.09 -21.87
CA THR A 140 8.48 2.89 -21.96
C THR A 140 8.39 3.60 -23.30
N LEU A 141 7.32 3.32 -24.05
CA LEU A 141 6.93 4.12 -25.22
C LEU A 141 6.06 5.27 -24.74
N ALA A 142 6.50 6.51 -24.93
CA ALA A 142 5.76 7.71 -24.53
C ALA A 142 5.50 8.64 -25.73
N THR A 143 4.27 9.11 -25.85
CA THR A 143 3.82 10.21 -26.70
C THR A 143 3.23 11.31 -25.80
N PRO A 144 2.91 12.51 -26.32
CA PRO A 144 2.30 13.55 -25.50
C PRO A 144 0.97 13.15 -24.84
N GLN A 145 0.23 12.17 -25.40
CA GLN A 145 -1.10 11.77 -24.94
C GLN A 145 -1.14 10.36 -24.33
N LEU A 146 -0.09 9.56 -24.50
CA LEU A 146 -0.09 8.14 -24.14
C LEU A 146 1.28 7.69 -23.67
N ALA A 147 1.32 6.85 -22.63
CA ALA A 147 2.51 6.11 -22.25
C ALA A 147 2.18 4.62 -22.07
N LEU A 148 3.03 3.77 -22.62
CA LEU A 148 2.87 2.32 -22.65
C LEU A 148 4.15 1.62 -22.18
N GLN A 149 3.99 0.68 -21.28
CA GLN A 149 5.01 -0.26 -20.83
C GLN A 149 4.39 -1.65 -20.79
N LEU A 150 5.08 -2.65 -21.30
CA LEU A 150 4.64 -4.05 -21.30
C LEU A 150 5.52 -4.84 -20.35
N GLY A 151 4.90 -5.66 -19.51
CA GLY A 151 5.60 -6.50 -18.55
C GLY A 151 4.92 -7.86 -18.39
N ALA A 152 5.74 -8.89 -18.20
CA ALA A 152 5.27 -10.24 -18.00
C ALA A 152 6.14 -10.95 -16.97
N ARG A 153 5.52 -11.67 -16.06
CA ARG A 153 6.18 -12.43 -15.00
C ARG A 153 5.60 -13.84 -14.92
N ILE A 154 6.47 -14.83 -14.77
CA ILE A 154 6.08 -16.22 -14.52
C ILE A 154 6.53 -16.60 -13.11
N ASP A 155 5.55 -16.93 -12.26
CA ASP A 155 5.79 -17.44 -10.92
C ASP A 155 5.69 -18.96 -10.86
N THR A 156 6.48 -19.56 -9.97
CA THR A 156 6.33 -20.97 -9.60
C THR A 156 5.38 -21.10 -8.40
N GLU A 157 4.07 -21.11 -8.64
CA GLU A 157 3.08 -21.36 -7.58
C GLU A 157 2.98 -22.87 -7.29
N LEU A 158 2.92 -23.22 -6.00
CA LEU A 158 2.43 -24.52 -5.55
C LEU A 158 0.99 -24.40 -5.08
N ARG A 159 0.07 -25.00 -5.85
CA ARG A 159 -1.14 -25.59 -5.29
C ARG A 159 -0.78 -26.99 -4.80
N PRO A 160 -1.37 -27.50 -3.69
CA PRO A 160 -1.18 -28.90 -3.31
C PRO A 160 -1.56 -29.82 -4.49
N GLY A 161 -0.61 -30.63 -4.97
CA GLY A 161 -0.84 -31.67 -5.98
C GLY A 161 -0.35 -31.40 -7.42
N ARG A 162 -0.04 -30.15 -7.82
CA ARG A 162 0.65 -29.84 -9.10
C ARG A 162 1.42 -28.52 -8.97
N GLY A 163 2.70 -28.53 -9.39
CA GLY A 163 3.40 -27.28 -9.67
C GLY A 163 2.69 -26.56 -10.82
N SER A 164 2.15 -25.37 -10.57
CA SER A 164 1.48 -24.59 -11.60
C SER A 164 2.28 -23.31 -11.84
N HIS A 165 2.73 -23.14 -13.08
CA HIS A 165 3.27 -21.85 -13.51
C HIS A 165 2.12 -20.88 -13.69
N ARG A 166 2.29 -19.66 -13.18
CA ARG A 166 1.30 -18.61 -13.33
C ARG A 166 1.91 -17.42 -14.05
N LEU A 167 1.35 -17.09 -15.20
CA LEU A 167 1.65 -15.86 -15.91
C LEU A 167 0.93 -14.69 -15.24
N ARG A 168 1.67 -13.62 -14.98
CA ARG A 168 1.19 -12.33 -14.49
C ARG A 168 1.67 -11.23 -15.43
N LEU A 169 0.91 -10.14 -15.49
CA LEU A 169 1.21 -8.98 -16.31
C LEU A 169 1.93 -7.89 -15.51
N ASP A 170 2.63 -8.27 -14.43
CA ASP A 170 3.44 -7.36 -13.60
C ASP A 170 4.25 -6.40 -14.49
N ASP A 171 4.33 -5.13 -14.09
CA ASP A 171 4.98 -4.04 -14.83
C ASP A 171 4.30 -3.63 -16.16
N THR A 172 3.19 -4.25 -16.56
CA THR A 172 2.35 -3.73 -17.67
C THR A 172 1.57 -2.51 -17.20
N ALA A 173 1.68 -1.42 -17.96
CA ALA A 173 0.93 -0.20 -17.75
C ALA A 173 0.66 0.54 -19.07
N LEU A 174 -0.60 0.92 -19.25
CA LEU A 174 -1.05 1.92 -20.21
C LEU A 174 -1.56 3.13 -19.44
N ALA A 175 -1.14 4.31 -19.85
CA ALA A 175 -1.45 5.58 -19.23
C ALA A 175 -1.88 6.60 -20.29
N VAL A 176 -3.01 7.26 -20.08
CA VAL A 176 -3.42 8.43 -20.88
C VAL A 176 -3.82 9.55 -19.93
N GLU A 177 -3.49 10.79 -20.30
CA GLU A 177 -3.75 11.97 -19.47
C GLU A 177 -4.73 12.90 -20.16
N ALA A 178 -5.70 13.40 -19.39
CA ALA A 178 -6.55 14.50 -19.79
C ALA A 178 -6.94 15.33 -18.55
N LEU A 179 -6.85 16.66 -18.68
CA LEU A 179 -7.30 17.62 -17.66
C LEU A 179 -6.64 17.39 -16.29
N GLY A 180 -5.38 16.98 -16.26
CA GLY A 180 -4.61 16.70 -15.05
C GLY A 180 -5.01 15.42 -14.32
N VAL A 181 -5.82 14.57 -14.97
CA VAL A 181 -6.20 13.25 -14.50
C VAL A 181 -5.65 12.22 -15.48
N GLN A 182 -5.01 11.20 -14.92
CA GLN A 182 -4.41 10.12 -15.66
C GLN A 182 -5.27 8.86 -15.52
N LEU A 183 -5.87 8.40 -16.62
CA LEU A 183 -6.43 7.07 -16.72
C LEU A 183 -5.28 6.08 -16.85
N HIS A 184 -5.31 5.02 -16.03
CA HIS A 184 -4.31 3.96 -16.05
C HIS A 184 -4.99 2.58 -16.15
N VAL A 185 -4.37 1.70 -16.94
CA VAL A 185 -4.75 0.30 -17.07
C VAL A 185 -3.47 -0.52 -16.93
N GLY A 186 -3.44 -1.49 -16.01
CA GLY A 186 -2.22 -2.25 -15.81
C GLY A 186 -2.24 -3.16 -14.60
N ALA A 187 -1.10 -3.80 -14.33
CA ALA A 187 -0.90 -4.61 -13.14
C ALA A 187 0.11 -3.94 -12.22
N HIS A 188 -0.32 -3.54 -11.03
CA HIS A 188 0.56 -2.96 -10.03
C HIS A 188 0.25 -3.46 -8.63
N ARG A 189 1.23 -3.32 -7.74
CA ARG A 189 1.07 -3.50 -6.29
C ARG A 189 0.92 -2.12 -5.66
N SER A 190 -0.04 -1.98 -4.76
CA SER A 190 -0.27 -0.72 -4.05
C SER A 190 0.33 -0.80 -2.64
N TRP A 191 0.75 0.36 -2.12
CA TRP A 191 1.09 0.53 -0.71
C TRP A 191 0.43 1.79 -0.18
N TRP A 192 -0.58 1.60 0.67
CA TRP A 192 -1.41 2.68 1.21
C TRP A 192 -1.22 2.77 2.72
N SER A 193 -0.09 3.30 3.17
CA SER A 193 0.27 3.46 4.57
C SER A 193 1.55 4.28 4.72
N PRO A 194 1.68 5.11 5.77
CA PRO A 194 2.96 5.70 6.14
C PRO A 194 3.93 4.69 6.77
N GLY A 195 3.47 3.49 7.15
CA GLY A 195 4.29 2.44 7.74
C GLY A 195 5.38 1.90 6.82
N TRP A 196 6.43 1.36 7.40
CA TRP A 196 7.57 0.72 6.71
C TRP A 196 7.46 -0.80 6.66
N GLN A 197 6.80 -1.38 7.67
CA GLN A 197 6.60 -2.82 7.75
C GLN A 197 5.21 -3.24 7.31
N SER A 198 4.18 -2.48 7.61
CA SER A 198 2.79 -2.88 7.36
C SER A 198 1.95 -1.78 6.73
N SER A 199 0.96 -2.23 5.97
CA SER A 199 -0.18 -1.46 5.53
C SER A 199 -1.42 -2.23 5.90
N LEU A 200 -2.38 -1.59 6.56
CA LEU A 200 -3.58 -2.26 7.04
C LEU A 200 -4.62 -2.47 5.93
N LEU A 201 -4.51 -1.73 4.81
CA LEU A 201 -5.48 -1.78 3.71
C LEU A 201 -4.87 -2.44 2.47
N LEU A 202 -3.90 -1.83 1.80
CA LEU A 202 -3.19 -2.42 0.65
C LEU A 202 -1.69 -2.39 0.89
N GLY A 203 -1.06 -3.57 0.97
CA GLY A 203 0.37 -3.75 1.14
C GLY A 203 1.00 -4.63 0.07
N ASN A 204 2.29 -4.91 0.18
CA ASN A 204 3.04 -5.71 -0.82
C ASN A 204 3.05 -7.22 -0.53
N ASN A 205 2.11 -7.70 0.29
CA ASN A 205 1.96 -9.12 0.57
C ASN A 205 1.27 -9.87 -0.57
N ALA A 206 0.25 -9.28 -1.18
CA ALA A 206 -0.40 -9.84 -2.35
C ALA A 206 0.37 -9.47 -3.64
N PRO A 207 0.34 -10.34 -4.66
CA PRO A 207 0.91 -10.02 -5.97
C PRO A 207 0.12 -8.91 -6.67
N ALA A 208 0.67 -8.38 -7.76
CA ALA A 208 0.04 -7.30 -8.52
C ALA A 208 -1.36 -7.67 -9.01
N MET A 209 -2.28 -6.71 -8.94
CA MET A 209 -3.66 -6.87 -9.42
C MET A 209 -3.84 -6.16 -10.76
N ASN A 210 -4.54 -6.82 -11.69
CA ASN A 210 -4.95 -6.19 -12.94
C ASN A 210 -6.08 -5.18 -12.65
N SER A 211 -5.84 -3.92 -12.98
CA SER A 211 -6.70 -2.80 -12.62
C SER A 211 -6.91 -1.82 -13.77
N ILE A 212 -8.05 -1.14 -13.71
CA ILE A 212 -8.33 0.09 -14.45
C ILE A 212 -8.70 1.16 -13.42
N GLY A 213 -8.15 2.36 -13.58
CA GLY A 213 -8.37 3.42 -12.61
C GLY A 213 -7.98 4.78 -13.13
N VAL A 214 -8.24 5.79 -12.31
CA VAL A 214 -7.82 7.16 -12.53
C VAL A 214 -6.97 7.61 -11.36
N GLN A 215 -5.95 8.40 -11.64
CA GLN A 215 -5.08 8.99 -10.64
C GLN A 215 -4.81 10.45 -11.03
N ARG A 216 -4.61 11.34 -10.05
CA ARG A 216 -4.18 12.70 -10.37
C ARG A 216 -2.80 12.64 -11.04
N ALA A 217 -2.66 13.30 -12.19
CA ALA A 217 -1.43 13.23 -12.99
C ALA A 217 -0.25 13.98 -12.36
N SER A 218 -0.51 14.88 -11.40
CA SER A 218 0.48 15.60 -10.59
C SER A 218 0.23 15.34 -9.11
N ALA A 219 1.27 15.51 -8.29
CA ALA A 219 1.18 15.48 -6.83
C ALA A 219 1.41 16.85 -6.17
N SER A 220 1.73 17.89 -6.95
CA SER A 220 2.01 19.25 -6.47
C SER A 220 0.78 19.97 -5.89
N ARG A 221 0.97 21.13 -5.24
CA ARG A 221 -0.15 21.97 -4.78
C ARG A 221 -1.14 22.29 -5.90
N SER A 222 -2.44 22.35 -5.56
CA SER A 222 -3.48 22.77 -6.50
C SER A 222 -3.36 24.26 -6.86
N ALA A 223 -3.54 24.60 -8.14
CA ALA A 223 -3.67 25.98 -8.59
C ALA A 223 -5.04 26.60 -8.21
N SER A 224 -6.05 25.76 -7.96
CA SER A 224 -7.38 26.22 -7.56
C SER A 224 -7.38 26.77 -6.13
N PRO A 225 -7.89 27.99 -5.89
CA PRO A 225 -7.99 28.55 -4.54
C PRO A 225 -8.77 27.69 -3.55
N TRP A 226 -9.78 26.94 -4.02
CA TRP A 226 -10.61 26.07 -3.18
C TRP A 226 -9.90 24.81 -2.70
N ALA A 227 -8.81 24.40 -3.37
CA ALA A 227 -8.03 23.19 -3.05
C ALA A 227 -6.57 23.49 -2.67
N ALA A 228 -6.15 24.76 -2.70
CA ALA A 228 -4.78 25.17 -2.37
C ALA A 228 -4.38 24.81 -0.93
N TRP A 229 -5.35 24.79 0.00
CA TRP A 229 -5.14 24.44 1.42
C TRP A 229 -4.69 22.98 1.63
N MET A 230 -4.93 22.10 0.66
CA MET A 230 -4.51 20.69 0.73
C MET A 230 -2.99 20.53 0.61
N GLY A 231 -2.27 21.57 0.15
CA GLY A 231 -0.86 21.49 -0.20
C GLY A 231 -0.61 20.45 -1.30
N PRO A 232 0.56 19.80 -1.35
CA PRO A 232 0.79 18.65 -2.22
C PRO A 232 -0.22 17.54 -1.94
N TRP A 233 -0.85 16.99 -2.97
CA TRP A 233 -1.90 15.98 -2.82
C TRP A 233 -1.99 15.05 -4.02
N ASN A 234 -2.49 13.84 -3.80
CA ASN A 234 -2.79 12.89 -4.86
C ASN A 234 -4.10 12.16 -4.57
N PHE A 235 -4.83 11.82 -5.61
CA PHE A 235 -6.03 11.00 -5.53
C PHE A 235 -5.94 9.84 -6.50
N GLU A 236 -6.38 8.67 -6.07
CA GLU A 236 -6.44 7.45 -6.88
C GLU A 236 -7.78 6.76 -6.65
N PHE A 237 -8.38 6.35 -7.75
CA PHE A 237 -9.53 5.44 -7.79
C PHE A 237 -9.21 4.30 -8.75
N PHE A 238 -9.44 3.06 -8.34
CA PHE A 238 -9.28 1.93 -9.25
C PHE A 238 -10.32 0.84 -9.00
N VAL A 239 -10.54 0.01 -10.02
CA VAL A 239 -11.24 -1.27 -9.94
C VAL A 239 -10.28 -2.34 -10.41
N ALA A 240 -9.99 -3.31 -9.55
CA ALA A 240 -9.06 -4.39 -9.81
C ALA A 240 -9.75 -5.74 -9.69
N LYS A 241 -9.40 -6.68 -10.56
CA LYS A 241 -9.95 -8.03 -10.52
C LYS A 241 -9.16 -8.92 -9.56
N THR A 242 -9.85 -9.66 -8.71
CA THR A 242 -9.20 -10.61 -7.79
C THR A 242 -9.14 -12.02 -8.33
N ASP A 243 -8.17 -12.78 -7.82
CA ASP A 243 -8.10 -14.23 -7.98
C ASP A 243 -8.46 -14.90 -6.65
N ASP A 244 -9.75 -14.80 -6.33
CA ASP A 244 -10.47 -15.48 -5.26
C ASP A 244 -11.51 -16.44 -5.88
N ALA A 245 -12.13 -17.30 -5.07
CA ALA A 245 -13.13 -18.27 -5.50
C ALA A 245 -14.31 -17.60 -6.21
N LEU A 246 -14.68 -16.38 -5.79
CA LEU A 246 -15.76 -15.61 -6.40
C LEU A 246 -15.35 -14.83 -7.65
N ARG A 247 -14.05 -14.68 -7.95
CA ARG A 247 -13.56 -13.75 -8.99
C ARG A 247 -14.16 -12.35 -8.81
N SER A 248 -14.10 -11.85 -7.57
CA SER A 248 -14.64 -10.55 -7.20
C SER A 248 -13.76 -9.40 -7.72
N TYR A 249 -14.13 -8.17 -7.36
CA TYR A 249 -13.38 -6.97 -7.65
C TYR A 249 -13.00 -6.27 -6.35
N VAL A 250 -11.80 -5.71 -6.29
CA VAL A 250 -11.41 -4.72 -5.29
C VAL A 250 -11.55 -3.35 -5.91
N VAL A 251 -12.40 -2.51 -5.31
CA VAL A 251 -12.55 -1.09 -5.67
C VAL A 251 -11.81 -0.27 -4.63
N GLY A 252 -10.80 0.49 -5.04
CA GLY A 252 -9.96 1.29 -4.16
C GLY A 252 -10.17 2.79 -4.38
N GLN A 253 -10.14 3.55 -3.28
CA GLN A 253 -10.11 5.01 -3.26
C GLN A 253 -9.10 5.48 -2.23
N ARG A 254 -8.14 6.32 -2.64
CA ARG A 254 -7.19 6.96 -1.73
C ARG A 254 -6.99 8.42 -2.08
N LEU A 255 -7.08 9.27 -1.07
CA LEU A 255 -6.68 10.68 -1.11
C LEU A 255 -5.52 10.88 -0.14
N THR A 256 -4.40 11.42 -0.61
CA THR A 256 -3.29 11.87 0.23
C THR A 256 -3.09 13.36 0.07
N LEU A 257 -2.80 14.08 1.16
CA LEU A 257 -2.59 15.52 1.14
C LEU A 257 -1.64 15.98 2.25
N ARG A 258 -0.90 17.05 1.99
CA ARG A 258 0.11 17.65 2.88
C ARG A 258 -0.21 19.13 3.14
N PRO A 259 -1.18 19.42 4.03
CA PRO A 259 -1.67 20.78 4.25
C PRO A 259 -0.62 21.66 4.94
N TRP A 260 0.28 21.03 5.70
CA TRP A 260 1.44 21.66 6.32
C TRP A 260 2.70 20.85 5.99
N PRO A 261 3.89 21.48 5.91
CA PRO A 261 5.12 20.77 5.57
C PRO A 261 5.42 19.57 6.47
N ALA A 262 5.01 19.63 7.75
CA ALA A 262 5.23 18.60 8.75
C ALA A 262 4.11 17.54 8.81
N LEU A 263 2.96 17.74 8.18
CA LEU A 263 1.80 16.83 8.28
C LEU A 263 1.42 16.27 6.92
N GLU A 264 1.33 14.95 6.84
CA GLU A 264 0.65 14.24 5.76
C GLU A 264 -0.58 13.51 6.30
N ILE A 265 -1.67 13.57 5.54
CA ILE A 265 -2.94 12.92 5.84
C ILE A 265 -3.30 12.02 4.66
N GLY A 266 -3.64 10.77 4.95
CA GLY A 266 -4.24 9.84 4.01
C GLY A 266 -5.68 9.50 4.42
N LEU A 267 -6.60 9.51 3.46
CA LEU A 267 -7.96 8.99 3.59
C LEU A 267 -8.09 7.83 2.62
N SER A 268 -8.63 6.70 3.07
CA SER A 268 -8.69 5.50 2.23
C SER A 268 -9.95 4.69 2.45
N ARG A 269 -10.42 4.09 1.36
CA ARG A 269 -11.56 3.18 1.32
C ARG A 269 -11.30 2.10 0.29
N THR A 270 -11.62 0.86 0.64
CA THR A 270 -11.65 -0.25 -0.30
C THR A 270 -12.94 -1.04 -0.15
N ALA A 271 -13.40 -1.64 -1.23
CA ALA A 271 -14.56 -2.51 -1.24
C ALA A 271 -14.29 -3.77 -2.05
N GLN A 272 -14.64 -4.94 -1.52
CA GLN A 272 -14.83 -6.17 -2.27
C GLN A 272 -16.24 -6.16 -2.87
N TRP A 273 -16.36 -6.17 -4.19
CA TRP A 273 -17.62 -5.99 -4.91
C TRP A 273 -17.79 -7.02 -6.03
N GLY A 274 -19.04 -7.36 -6.35
CA GLY A 274 -19.36 -8.30 -7.42
C GLY A 274 -18.79 -9.70 -7.18
N GLY A 275 -18.48 -10.42 -8.26
CA GLY A 275 -18.10 -11.84 -8.24
C GLY A 275 -19.25 -12.79 -8.52
N ARG A 276 -18.95 -14.09 -8.65
CA ARG A 276 -19.92 -15.16 -8.94
C ARG A 276 -21.01 -15.20 -7.87
N GLY A 277 -22.27 -15.25 -8.31
CA GLY A 277 -23.42 -15.28 -7.39
C GLY A 277 -23.73 -13.94 -6.69
N ARG A 278 -23.09 -12.84 -7.12
CA ARG A 278 -23.28 -11.50 -6.53
C ARG A 278 -23.72 -10.48 -7.60
N SER A 279 -24.33 -9.38 -7.20
CA SER A 279 -24.86 -8.37 -8.13
C SER A 279 -23.75 -7.54 -8.79
N HIS A 280 -23.76 -7.45 -10.13
CA HIS A 280 -22.85 -6.61 -10.92
C HIS A 280 -23.57 -5.37 -11.50
N SER A 281 -24.78 -5.08 -11.03
CA SER A 281 -25.58 -3.98 -11.54
C SER A 281 -24.99 -2.61 -11.20
N ALA A 282 -25.23 -1.61 -12.05
CA ALA A 282 -24.86 -0.21 -11.76
C ALA A 282 -25.47 0.27 -10.44
N ARG A 283 -26.70 -0.17 -10.11
CA ARG A 283 -27.34 0.12 -8.81
C ARG A 283 -26.55 -0.46 -7.63
N SER A 284 -26.09 -1.71 -7.73
CA SER A 284 -25.25 -2.34 -6.70
C SER A 284 -23.93 -1.58 -6.54
N PHE A 285 -23.28 -1.25 -7.67
CA PHE A 285 -22.05 -0.47 -7.67
C PHE A 285 -22.24 0.91 -7.01
N MET A 286 -23.31 1.63 -7.33
CA MET A 286 -23.59 2.94 -6.72
C MET A 286 -23.92 2.83 -5.24
N ARG A 287 -24.65 1.79 -4.81
CA ARG A 287 -24.85 1.52 -3.38
C ARG A 287 -23.52 1.29 -2.66
N MET A 288 -22.61 0.52 -3.26
CA MET A 288 -21.25 0.35 -2.74
C MET A 288 -20.50 1.69 -2.68
N MET A 289 -20.50 2.48 -3.75
CA MET A 289 -19.80 3.77 -3.76
C MET A 289 -20.31 4.71 -2.67
N LEU A 290 -21.62 4.69 -2.39
CA LEU A 290 -22.26 5.53 -1.39
C LEU A 290 -22.24 4.94 0.04
N GLY A 291 -21.78 3.71 0.24
CA GLY A 291 -21.81 3.03 1.55
C GLY A 291 -23.20 2.56 1.99
N VAL A 292 -24.15 2.44 1.07
CA VAL A 292 -25.56 2.19 1.44
C VAL A 292 -25.84 0.70 1.60
N GLY A 293 -25.92 0.28 2.86
CA GLY A 293 -26.31 -1.08 3.27
C GLY A 293 -25.25 -2.11 2.92
N VAL A 294 -24.00 -1.80 3.28
CA VAL A 294 -22.77 -2.58 3.06
C VAL A 294 -22.37 -3.29 4.35
N ASN A 295 -21.45 -4.27 4.30
CA ASN A 295 -21.01 -5.01 5.49
C ASN A 295 -22.18 -5.64 6.27
N ILE A 296 -23.12 -6.29 5.56
CA ILE A 296 -24.30 -6.86 6.21
C ILE A 296 -23.92 -8.16 6.93
N ASP A 297 -23.93 -8.12 8.27
CA ASP A 297 -23.62 -9.27 9.12
C ASP A 297 -24.79 -10.27 9.29
N SER A 298 -26.03 -9.86 8.98
CA SER A 298 -27.20 -10.76 9.12
C SER A 298 -27.33 -11.74 7.95
N GLU A 299 -27.45 -13.03 8.25
CA GLU A 299 -27.54 -14.09 7.24
C GLU A 299 -28.70 -13.90 6.26
N GLN A 300 -29.88 -13.49 6.77
CA GLN A 300 -31.08 -13.25 5.96
C GLN A 300 -30.88 -12.15 4.90
N HIS A 301 -30.08 -11.12 5.21
CA HIS A 301 -29.88 -9.97 4.31
C HIS A 301 -28.52 -10.00 3.59
N ARG A 302 -27.65 -10.97 3.87
CA ARG A 302 -26.35 -11.19 3.20
C ARG A 302 -26.46 -11.23 1.67
N PRO A 303 -27.51 -11.81 1.04
CA PRO A 303 -27.69 -11.74 -0.42
C PRO A 303 -27.88 -10.32 -0.97
N HIS A 304 -28.29 -9.39 -0.12
CA HIS A 304 -28.52 -7.97 -0.46
C HIS A 304 -27.33 -7.06 -0.14
N ASP A 305 -26.26 -7.60 0.47
CA ASP A 305 -25.02 -6.88 0.70
C ASP A 305 -24.37 -6.54 -0.65
N PRO A 306 -24.22 -5.26 -1.03
CA PRO A 306 -23.55 -4.90 -2.26
C PRO A 306 -22.04 -5.14 -2.19
N ALA A 307 -21.39 -5.07 -1.01
CA ALA A 307 -19.93 -5.16 -0.88
C ALA A 307 -19.43 -5.27 0.58
N GLY A 308 -18.31 -5.99 0.75
CA GLY A 308 -17.50 -5.91 1.97
C GLY A 308 -16.57 -4.70 1.90
N MET A 309 -16.52 -3.87 2.94
CA MET A 309 -15.80 -2.60 2.92
C MET A 309 -14.88 -2.41 4.11
N MET A 310 -13.78 -1.73 3.83
CA MET A 310 -12.85 -1.23 4.83
C MET A 310 -12.54 0.23 4.52
N ALA A 311 -12.49 1.07 5.55
CA ALA A 311 -12.24 2.50 5.37
C ALA A 311 -11.53 3.10 6.58
N GLY A 312 -10.77 4.17 6.37
CA GLY A 312 -10.11 4.85 7.47
C GLY A 312 -9.15 5.93 7.01
N PHE A 313 -8.20 6.24 7.88
CA PHE A 313 -7.26 7.32 7.67
C PHE A 313 -5.88 6.98 8.23
N ASP A 314 -4.88 7.70 7.74
CA ASP A 314 -3.53 7.69 8.24
C ASP A 314 -2.97 9.10 8.36
N LEU A 315 -2.07 9.28 9.31
CA LEU A 315 -1.38 10.55 9.59
C LEU A 315 0.11 10.27 9.70
N ARG A 316 0.93 11.16 9.17
CA ARG A 316 2.37 11.21 9.44
C ARG A 316 2.73 12.63 9.84
N LEU A 317 3.32 12.78 11.03
CA LEU A 317 3.71 14.06 11.61
C LEU A 317 5.22 14.09 11.86
N ARG A 318 5.92 14.97 11.15
CA ARG A 318 7.33 15.27 11.39
C ARG A 318 7.51 16.02 12.70
N CYS A 319 8.53 15.64 13.46
CA CYS A 319 8.88 16.29 14.72
C CYS A 319 9.22 17.78 14.54
N PRO A 320 8.92 18.62 15.54
CA PRO A 320 9.28 20.04 15.52
C PRO A 320 10.79 20.26 15.70
N PHE A 321 11.21 21.54 15.67
CA PHE A 321 12.56 21.99 16.04
C PHE A 321 13.74 21.33 15.29
N ARG A 322 13.53 20.95 14.02
CA ARG A 322 14.53 20.25 13.19
C ARG A 322 15.01 18.92 13.81
N LEU A 323 14.22 18.34 14.71
CA LEU A 323 14.46 16.97 15.14
C LEU A 323 14.21 16.05 13.94
N ARG A 324 15.18 15.17 13.68
CA ARG A 324 15.13 14.20 12.58
C ARG A 324 14.29 12.99 12.95
N CYS A 325 13.02 13.24 13.23
CA CYS A 325 12.05 12.20 13.55
C CYS A 325 10.66 12.50 12.99
N ALA A 326 9.85 11.47 12.91
CA ALA A 326 8.42 11.57 12.66
C ALA A 326 7.68 10.47 13.42
N ALA A 327 6.41 10.71 13.69
CA ALA A 327 5.47 9.72 14.17
C ALA A 327 4.39 9.49 13.10
N TYR A 328 3.90 8.27 12.97
CA TYR A 328 2.82 7.96 12.05
C TYR A 328 1.82 6.99 12.66
N THR A 329 0.59 7.09 12.18
CA THR A 329 -0.50 6.20 12.58
C THR A 329 -1.40 5.90 11.39
N GLN A 330 -1.99 4.71 11.38
CA GLN A 330 -3.04 4.31 10.45
C GLN A 330 -4.14 3.60 11.23
N LEU A 331 -5.38 4.02 11.01
CA LEU A 331 -6.57 3.46 11.63
C LEU A 331 -7.57 3.10 10.53
N ILE A 332 -7.85 1.81 10.39
CA ILE A 332 -8.74 1.27 9.35
C ILE A 332 -9.88 0.51 10.03
N GLY A 333 -11.12 0.92 9.79
CA GLY A 333 -12.30 0.19 10.20
C GLY A 333 -12.64 -0.93 9.23
N GLU A 334 -12.93 -2.11 9.79
CA GLU A 334 -13.42 -3.30 9.08
C GLU A 334 -14.93 -3.25 8.81
N ASP A 335 -15.63 -2.38 9.53
CA ASP A 335 -17.09 -2.34 9.52
C ASP A 335 -17.58 -0.89 9.44
N GLU A 336 -18.89 -0.71 9.24
CA GLU A 336 -19.54 0.58 9.18
C GLU A 336 -20.63 0.70 10.26
N ALA A 337 -20.50 1.72 11.12
CA ALA A 337 -21.53 2.08 12.10
C ALA A 337 -22.01 3.51 11.83
N GLY A 338 -23.23 3.64 11.29
CA GLY A 338 -23.82 4.95 11.00
C GLY A 338 -23.01 5.79 10.01
N MET A 339 -22.56 5.18 8.91
CA MET A 339 -21.70 5.77 7.87
C MET A 339 -20.26 6.11 8.31
N LEU A 340 -19.85 5.71 9.53
CA LEU A 340 -18.49 5.87 10.04
C LEU A 340 -17.78 4.53 10.13
N PRO A 341 -16.46 4.47 9.90
CA PRO A 341 -15.72 3.23 10.11
C PRO A 341 -15.80 2.77 11.57
N ALA A 342 -15.92 1.47 11.77
CA ALA A 342 -16.02 0.80 13.06
C ALA A 342 -15.09 -0.43 13.09
N LYS A 343 -14.95 -1.05 14.27
CA LYS A 343 -14.08 -2.23 14.47
C LYS A 343 -12.63 -1.99 14.00
N TYR A 344 -12.05 -0.86 14.40
CA TYR A 344 -10.74 -0.40 13.92
C TYR A 344 -9.59 -1.37 14.19
N LEU A 345 -8.82 -1.63 13.13
CA LEU A 345 -7.42 -2.05 13.16
C LEU A 345 -6.53 -0.82 13.37
N GLY A 346 -5.30 -1.03 13.85
CA GLY A 346 -4.37 0.05 14.14
C GLY A 346 -2.94 -0.25 13.77
N LEU A 347 -2.22 0.79 13.38
CA LEU A 347 -0.79 0.76 13.13
C LEU A 347 -0.22 2.08 13.65
N HIS A 348 0.83 2.00 14.44
CA HIS A 348 1.48 3.16 15.04
C HIS A 348 2.99 3.00 14.90
N GLY A 349 3.70 4.04 14.52
CA GLY A 349 5.15 3.98 14.42
C GLY A 349 5.84 5.30 14.72
N LEU A 350 7.10 5.16 15.09
CA LEU A 350 8.06 6.24 15.28
C LEU A 350 9.24 5.96 14.36
N GLU A 351 9.76 7.00 13.74
CA GLU A 351 10.93 6.91 12.88
C GLU A 351 11.90 8.07 13.12
N SER A 352 13.17 7.82 12.83
CA SER A 352 14.23 8.82 12.83
C SER A 352 15.24 8.57 11.72
N TRP A 353 15.98 9.60 11.32
CA TRP A 353 17.04 9.50 10.31
C TRP A 353 18.31 10.20 10.76
N SER A 354 19.45 9.74 10.23
CA SER A 354 20.76 10.25 10.61
C SER A 354 21.04 11.65 10.03
N ALA A 355 21.78 12.46 10.79
CA ALA A 355 23.05 13.00 10.29
C ALA A 355 23.14 13.37 8.80
N ASP A 356 23.77 12.40 8.17
CA ASP A 356 24.24 12.29 6.81
C ASP A 356 23.16 11.77 5.85
N GLY A 357 21.89 11.70 6.29
CA GLY A 357 20.78 11.23 5.48
C GLY A 357 20.89 9.76 5.03
N ARG A 358 21.81 8.99 5.60
CA ARG A 358 22.13 7.64 5.14
C ARG A 358 21.25 6.58 5.79
N SER A 359 20.94 6.76 7.07
CA SER A 359 20.27 5.74 7.87
C SER A 359 18.88 6.17 8.32
N ARG A 360 17.97 5.20 8.41
CA ARG A 360 16.66 5.34 9.04
C ARG A 360 16.42 4.23 10.03
N TYR A 361 15.86 4.62 11.17
CA TYR A 361 15.46 3.73 12.25
C TYR A 361 13.97 3.88 12.45
N PHE A 362 13.25 2.78 12.65
CA PHE A 362 11.83 2.83 12.98
C PHE A 362 11.43 1.77 14.00
N ALA A 363 10.41 2.09 14.79
CA ALA A 363 9.68 1.15 15.62
C ALA A 363 8.22 1.23 15.23
N GLU A 364 7.62 0.11 14.84
CA GLU A 364 6.25 0.03 14.33
C GLU A 364 5.47 -1.07 15.04
N VAL A 365 4.26 -0.74 15.51
CA VAL A 365 3.31 -1.68 16.08
C VAL A 365 2.09 -1.79 15.17
N ALA A 366 1.79 -2.98 14.65
CA ALA A 366 0.56 -3.29 13.94
C ALA A 366 -0.36 -4.15 14.81
N LEU A 367 -1.64 -3.77 14.86
CA LEU A 367 -2.72 -4.37 15.64
C LEU A 367 -3.87 -4.69 14.68
N THR A 368 -3.95 -5.95 14.24
CA THR A 368 -5.00 -6.43 13.33
C THR A 368 -6.12 -7.15 14.07
N THR A 369 -6.28 -6.92 15.38
CA THR A 369 -7.48 -7.32 16.13
C THR A 369 -8.47 -6.16 16.14
N CYS A 370 -9.71 -6.40 15.70
CA CYS A 370 -10.75 -5.38 15.67
C CYS A 370 -11.00 -4.77 17.05
N GLY A 371 -10.95 -3.44 17.13
CA GLY A 371 -11.16 -2.67 18.36
C GLY A 371 -9.91 -2.46 19.21
N ALA A 372 -8.84 -3.24 18.98
CA ALA A 372 -7.63 -3.19 19.80
C ALA A 372 -6.86 -1.87 19.69
N ALA A 373 -6.95 -1.20 18.54
CA ALA A 373 -6.27 0.08 18.30
C ALA A 373 -6.79 1.22 19.18
N LEU A 374 -8.05 1.15 19.62
CA LEU A 374 -8.74 2.24 20.33
C LEU A 374 -9.19 1.82 21.74
N GLY A 375 -8.66 0.72 22.28
CA GLY A 375 -9.02 0.22 23.61
C GLY A 375 -10.51 -0.13 23.76
N LYS A 376 -11.21 -0.41 22.66
CA LYS A 376 -12.61 -0.84 22.66
C LYS A 376 -12.69 -2.35 22.85
N THR A 377 -13.89 -2.88 23.09
CA THR A 377 -14.13 -4.33 23.15
C THR A 377 -13.55 -5.02 21.91
N HIS A 378 -12.66 -5.99 22.14
CA HIS A 378 -12.04 -6.73 21.06
C HIS A 378 -13.04 -7.72 20.46
N THR A 379 -13.17 -7.74 19.14
CA THR A 379 -13.98 -8.73 18.43
C THR A 379 -13.06 -9.69 17.68
N ARG A 380 -13.25 -11.00 17.88
CA ARG A 380 -12.56 -12.07 17.16
C ARG A 380 -13.53 -13.23 16.86
N PRO A 381 -13.44 -13.86 15.67
CA PRO A 381 -12.73 -13.37 14.48
C PRO A 381 -13.36 -12.09 13.92
N CYS A 382 -12.55 -11.23 13.30
CA CYS A 382 -13.10 -10.03 12.65
C CYS A 382 -12.25 -9.51 11.49
N ALA A 383 -10.97 -9.24 11.71
CA ALA A 383 -10.16 -8.57 10.69
C ALA A 383 -10.05 -9.40 9.39
N TYR A 384 -10.07 -8.73 8.25
CA TYR A 384 -9.91 -9.26 6.90
C TYR A 384 -10.91 -10.37 6.55
N ARG A 385 -12.06 -10.43 7.23
CA ARG A 385 -13.09 -11.44 7.02
C ARG A 385 -14.41 -10.76 6.71
N ASN A 386 -15.15 -11.35 5.78
CA ASN A 386 -16.48 -10.90 5.43
C ASN A 386 -17.35 -12.11 5.08
N SER A 387 -18.59 -12.13 5.58
CA SER A 387 -19.47 -13.28 5.39
C SER A 387 -19.94 -13.46 3.93
N ALA A 388 -19.94 -12.38 3.15
CA ALA A 388 -20.31 -12.34 1.74
C ALA A 388 -19.12 -12.67 0.81
N TYR A 389 -17.89 -12.58 1.32
CA TYR A 389 -16.63 -12.87 0.63
C TYR A 389 -15.79 -13.89 1.44
N PRO A 390 -16.02 -15.20 1.25
CA PRO A 390 -15.55 -16.25 2.16
C PRO A 390 -14.03 -16.46 2.16
N ASP A 391 -13.33 -16.05 1.11
CA ASP A 391 -11.85 -16.07 1.02
C ASP A 391 -11.21 -14.88 1.75
N GLY A 392 -12.01 -14.07 2.46
CA GLY A 392 -11.58 -12.88 3.16
C GLY A 392 -11.05 -11.79 2.22
N TYR A 393 -10.38 -10.82 2.82
CA TYR A 393 -9.80 -9.67 2.12
C TYR A 393 -8.45 -10.04 1.47
N THR A 394 -8.54 -10.81 0.38
CA THR A 394 -7.38 -11.48 -0.24
C THR A 394 -7.34 -11.37 -1.76
N HIS A 395 -6.14 -11.57 -2.32
CA HIS A 395 -5.91 -11.75 -3.75
C HIS A 395 -4.89 -12.87 -3.97
N ALA A 396 -5.19 -13.82 -4.85
CA ALA A 396 -4.35 -15.01 -5.09
C ALA A 396 -4.02 -15.76 -3.78
N GLY A 397 -5.00 -15.85 -2.86
CA GLY A 397 -4.86 -16.51 -1.56
C GLY A 397 -3.95 -15.80 -0.56
N ARG A 398 -3.53 -14.55 -0.83
CA ARG A 398 -2.68 -13.75 0.05
C ARG A 398 -3.45 -12.54 0.59
N TRP A 399 -3.19 -12.18 1.85
CA TRP A 399 -3.77 -10.99 2.48
C TRP A 399 -3.43 -9.73 1.69
N LEU A 400 -4.43 -8.92 1.36
CA LEU A 400 -4.23 -7.62 0.71
C LEU A 400 -3.67 -6.58 1.69
N GLY A 401 -4.11 -6.63 2.95
CA GLY A 401 -3.62 -5.79 4.05
C GLY A 401 -2.30 -6.28 4.64
N ALA A 402 -2.20 -6.24 5.97
CA ALA A 402 -0.95 -6.53 6.65
C ALA A 402 -0.54 -8.01 6.50
N ALA A 403 0.74 -8.27 6.18
CA ALA A 403 1.26 -9.62 5.96
C ALA A 403 1.12 -10.54 7.20
N ILE A 404 1.07 -9.97 8.41
CA ILE A 404 0.85 -10.76 9.62
C ILE A 404 -0.55 -11.40 9.67
N GLY A 405 -1.49 -10.92 8.84
CA GLY A 405 -2.83 -11.46 8.77
C GLY A 405 -3.73 -10.98 9.91
N PRO A 406 -4.94 -11.56 10.03
CA PRO A 406 -5.95 -11.09 10.96
C PRO A 406 -5.63 -11.44 12.41
N ASP A 407 -6.28 -10.74 13.34
CA ASP A 407 -6.30 -11.00 14.78
C ASP A 407 -4.91 -11.08 15.44
N SER A 408 -3.97 -10.30 14.90
CA SER A 408 -2.56 -10.36 15.24
C SER A 408 -2.04 -9.06 15.86
N ARG A 409 -0.86 -9.15 16.51
CA ARG A 409 -0.09 -8.02 17.02
C ARG A 409 1.37 -8.21 16.62
N LEU A 410 1.95 -7.21 15.96
CA LEU A 410 3.36 -7.21 15.53
C LEU A 410 4.05 -5.96 16.06
N LEU A 411 5.16 -6.12 16.77
CA LEU A 411 6.18 -5.07 16.91
C LEU A 411 7.29 -5.36 15.90
N THR A 412 7.71 -4.32 15.18
CA THR A 412 8.88 -4.36 14.30
C THR A 412 9.83 -3.23 14.66
N LEU A 413 11.09 -3.59 14.87
CA LEU A 413 12.20 -2.63 14.96
C LEU A 413 13.00 -2.75 13.67
N GLY A 414 13.16 -1.65 12.94
CA GLY A 414 13.85 -1.62 11.66
C GLY A 414 15.00 -0.64 11.64
N TRP A 415 16.06 -1.03 10.95
CA TRP A 415 17.18 -0.19 10.58
C TRP A 415 17.45 -0.34 9.08
N MET A 416 17.69 0.78 8.41
CA MET A 416 18.08 0.84 7.02
C MET A 416 19.29 1.73 6.87
N ASP A 417 20.21 1.34 5.99
CA ASP A 417 21.26 2.18 5.42
C ASP A 417 21.04 2.23 3.91
N ALA A 418 20.45 3.33 3.44
CA ALA A 418 20.01 3.49 2.06
C ALA A 418 21.19 3.57 1.09
N ALA A 419 22.30 4.19 1.49
CA ALA A 419 23.49 4.32 0.65
C ALA A 419 24.21 2.97 0.46
N ALA A 420 24.25 2.13 1.51
CA ALA A 420 24.83 0.79 1.42
C ALA A 420 23.82 -0.30 1.01
N GLY A 421 22.55 0.05 0.77
CA GLY A 421 21.50 -0.92 0.39
C GLY A 421 21.22 -1.97 1.47
N ARG A 422 21.33 -1.64 2.76
CA ARG A 422 21.10 -2.57 3.87
C ARG A 422 19.77 -2.30 4.55
N ASP A 423 19.02 -3.36 4.85
CA ASP A 423 17.77 -3.31 5.64
C ASP A 423 17.80 -4.48 6.63
N LEU A 424 17.57 -4.21 7.91
CA LEU A 424 17.43 -5.19 8.97
C LEU A 424 16.15 -4.90 9.76
N ARG A 425 15.38 -5.94 10.02
CA ARG A 425 14.12 -5.86 10.77
C ARG A 425 14.06 -6.97 11.79
N LEU A 426 13.69 -6.62 13.01
CA LEU A 426 13.42 -7.55 14.10
C LEU A 426 11.92 -7.53 14.38
N HIS A 427 11.33 -8.71 14.49
CA HIS A 427 9.90 -8.89 14.68
C HIS A 427 9.62 -9.61 16.00
N GLY A 428 8.62 -9.14 16.74
CA GLY A 428 8.13 -9.79 17.95
C GLY A 428 6.64 -9.55 18.13
N GLY A 429 5.87 -10.57 18.51
CA GLY A 429 4.45 -10.39 18.70
C GLY A 429 3.66 -11.68 18.83
N ARG A 430 2.41 -11.66 18.36
CA ARG A 430 1.52 -12.82 18.27
C ARG A 430 0.77 -12.79 16.94
N VAL A 431 0.74 -13.92 16.26
CA VAL A 431 -0.07 -14.13 15.05
C VAL A 431 -1.37 -14.84 15.45
N GLY A 432 -2.51 -14.35 14.99
CA GLY A 432 -3.84 -14.93 15.22
C GLY A 432 -4.30 -15.90 14.12
N SER A 433 -3.58 -15.97 13.01
CA SER A 433 -3.87 -16.84 11.86
C SER A 433 -2.57 -17.23 11.15
N ARG A 434 -2.57 -17.37 9.82
CA ARG A 434 -1.40 -17.68 9.02
C ARG A 434 -0.74 -16.42 8.45
N VAL A 435 0.59 -16.35 8.57
CA VAL A 435 1.40 -15.29 7.96
C VAL A 435 1.31 -15.38 6.43
N GLY A 436 1.10 -14.25 5.78
CA GLY A 436 1.15 -14.07 4.33
C GLY A 436 -0.03 -14.63 3.54
N ARG A 437 -0.68 -15.70 4.01
CA ARG A 437 -1.74 -16.41 3.29
C ARG A 437 -3.04 -16.49 4.05
N PHE A 438 -4.13 -16.54 3.28
CA PHE A 438 -5.46 -16.84 3.77
C PHE A 438 -5.48 -18.12 4.62
N SER A 439 -6.23 -18.06 5.72
CA SER A 439 -6.67 -19.24 6.44
C SER A 439 -8.13 -19.01 6.88
N PRO A 440 -9.03 -19.99 6.65
CA PRO A 440 -10.39 -19.90 7.17
C PRO A 440 -10.42 -20.04 8.70
N LEU A 441 -9.39 -20.68 9.29
CA LEU A 441 -9.29 -20.91 10.72
C LEU A 441 -8.89 -19.62 11.46
N THR A 442 -9.59 -19.37 12.57
CA THR A 442 -9.23 -18.36 13.57
C THR A 442 -8.42 -19.04 14.66
N ASP A 443 -7.36 -18.41 15.15
CA ASP A 443 -6.43 -19.00 16.12
C ASP A 443 -6.00 -20.42 15.67
N ASP A 444 -5.60 -20.54 14.40
CA ASP A 444 -5.16 -21.80 13.79
C ASP A 444 -4.15 -22.50 14.72
N PRO A 445 -4.46 -23.67 15.30
CA PRO A 445 -3.59 -24.30 16.28
C PRO A 445 -2.23 -24.71 15.69
N ALA A 446 -2.10 -24.76 14.36
CA ALA A 446 -0.85 -25.05 13.68
C ALA A 446 -0.01 -23.81 13.34
N THR A 447 -0.60 -22.61 13.31
CA THR A 447 0.07 -21.39 12.80
C THR A 447 -0.14 -20.12 13.61
N SER A 448 -1.00 -20.13 14.63
CA SER A 448 -1.24 -19.01 15.53
C SER A 448 -0.48 -19.16 16.83
N GLY A 449 0.05 -18.06 17.37
CA GLY A 449 0.84 -18.07 18.60
C GLY A 449 1.88 -16.95 18.67
N PRO A 450 2.72 -16.93 19.72
CA PRO A 450 3.85 -16.01 19.81
C PRO A 450 4.76 -16.13 18.60
N LEU A 451 5.13 -14.98 18.01
CA LEU A 451 6.02 -14.88 16.87
C LEU A 451 7.29 -14.13 17.25
N LEU A 452 8.42 -14.65 16.78
CA LEU A 452 9.70 -13.96 16.71
C LEU A 452 10.21 -14.02 15.28
N GLY A 453 10.93 -12.99 14.83
CA GLY A 453 11.50 -13.02 13.49
C GLY A 453 12.62 -12.03 13.25
N VAL A 454 13.39 -12.29 12.21
CA VAL A 454 14.38 -11.36 11.65
C VAL A 454 14.27 -11.38 10.14
N ALA A 455 14.38 -10.22 9.51
CA ALA A 455 14.51 -10.07 8.07
C ALA A 455 15.72 -9.18 7.77
N ALA A 456 16.57 -9.60 6.84
CA ALA A 456 17.75 -8.86 6.41
C ALA A 456 17.83 -8.84 4.87
N ARG A 457 18.19 -7.69 4.32
CA ARG A 457 18.40 -7.49 2.88
C ARG A 457 19.67 -6.71 2.64
N GLN A 458 20.37 -7.06 1.56
CA GLN A 458 21.56 -6.37 1.08
C GLN A 458 21.47 -6.22 -0.44
N SER A 459 21.33 -4.98 -0.90
CA SER A 459 21.37 -4.60 -2.31
C SER A 459 22.78 -4.22 -2.73
N LEU A 460 23.22 -4.71 -3.87
CA LEU A 460 24.55 -4.56 -4.43
C LEU A 460 24.41 -4.23 -5.92
N GLN A 461 25.25 -3.34 -6.44
CA GLN A 461 25.37 -3.14 -7.88
C GLN A 461 26.53 -4.00 -8.40
N TRP A 462 26.27 -4.80 -9.43
CA TRP A 462 27.28 -5.57 -10.14
C TRP A 462 27.19 -5.28 -11.64
N GLY A 463 28.06 -4.39 -12.12
CA GLY A 463 27.94 -3.84 -13.47
C GLY A 463 26.61 -3.10 -13.63
N ALA A 464 25.82 -3.50 -14.63
CA ALA A 464 24.47 -2.97 -14.83
C ALA A 464 23.40 -3.66 -13.95
N ALA A 465 23.71 -4.80 -13.34
CA ALA A 465 22.75 -5.58 -12.57
C ALA A 465 22.65 -5.10 -11.12
N ALA A 466 21.42 -4.93 -10.62
CA ALA A 466 21.14 -4.75 -9.21
C ALA A 466 20.77 -6.10 -8.58
N ILE A 467 21.49 -6.52 -7.54
CA ILE A 467 21.27 -7.79 -6.84
C ILE A 467 20.92 -7.50 -5.40
N THR A 468 19.76 -7.96 -4.95
CA THR A 468 19.30 -7.87 -3.56
C THR A 468 19.25 -9.27 -2.96
N ALA A 469 20.23 -9.59 -2.13
CA ALA A 469 20.19 -10.80 -1.30
C ALA A 469 19.16 -10.62 -0.17
N GLU A 470 18.41 -11.66 0.14
CA GLU A 470 17.39 -11.68 1.18
C GLU A 470 17.53 -12.87 2.13
N PHE A 471 17.32 -12.60 3.41
CA PHE A 471 17.21 -13.59 4.48
C PHE A 471 16.01 -13.23 5.36
N ASP A 472 15.09 -14.18 5.55
CA ASP A 472 14.03 -14.08 6.55
C ASP A 472 14.05 -15.34 7.41
N TRP A 473 13.93 -15.15 8.71
CA TRP A 473 13.70 -16.22 9.68
C TRP A 473 12.51 -15.83 10.52
N LEU A 474 11.48 -16.67 10.54
CA LEU A 474 10.30 -16.49 11.38
C LEU A 474 10.08 -17.75 12.20
N ARG A 475 9.70 -17.56 13.46
CA ARG A 475 9.35 -18.65 14.36
C ARG A 475 8.02 -18.37 15.02
N VAL A 476 7.08 -19.30 14.90
CA VAL A 476 5.77 -19.24 15.56
C VAL A 476 5.62 -20.42 16.50
N ARG A 477 5.32 -20.14 17.76
CA ARG A 477 5.02 -21.17 18.77
C ARG A 477 3.53 -21.41 18.84
N ALA A 478 3.03 -22.35 18.04
CA ALA A 478 1.62 -22.68 18.00
C ALA A 478 1.27 -23.81 18.98
N ALA A 479 -0.02 -23.96 19.30
CA ALA A 479 -0.49 -25.01 20.21
C ALA A 479 -0.16 -26.42 19.69
N GLY A 480 -0.20 -26.61 18.37
CA GLY A 480 0.16 -27.84 17.67
C GLY A 480 1.66 -28.01 17.41
N GLY A 481 2.51 -27.12 17.92
CA GLY A 481 3.97 -27.22 17.80
C GLY A 481 4.65 -25.93 17.35
N GLU A 482 5.98 -25.90 17.47
CA GLU A 482 6.80 -24.80 16.97
C GLU A 482 7.01 -24.94 15.46
N ARG A 483 6.79 -23.86 14.72
CA ARG A 483 7.09 -23.77 13.28
C ARG A 483 8.15 -22.71 13.02
N THR A 484 9.07 -23.03 12.14
CA THR A 484 10.13 -22.12 11.70
C THR A 484 10.10 -22.02 10.18
N GLU A 485 9.99 -20.80 9.68
CA GLU A 485 10.12 -20.45 8.26
C GLU A 485 11.53 -19.85 8.06
N ARG A 486 12.24 -20.30 7.03
CA ARG A 486 13.59 -19.84 6.67
C ARG A 486 13.66 -19.55 5.18
N ARG A 487 13.54 -18.28 4.83
CA ARG A 487 13.66 -17.84 3.45
C ARG A 487 15.06 -17.29 3.19
N LEU A 488 15.76 -17.91 2.26
CA LEU A 488 16.99 -17.38 1.66
C LEU A 488 16.74 -17.18 0.18
N GLY A 489 17.23 -16.08 -0.36
CA GLY A 489 17.06 -15.79 -1.78
C GLY A 489 17.87 -14.61 -2.28
N ALA A 490 17.69 -14.34 -3.57
CA ALA A 490 18.20 -13.17 -4.24
C ALA A 490 17.18 -12.68 -5.30
N GLN A 491 17.06 -11.37 -5.40
CA GLN A 491 16.34 -10.69 -6.47
C GLN A 491 17.37 -9.99 -7.36
N ILE A 492 17.30 -10.21 -8.66
CA ILE A 492 18.26 -9.71 -9.64
C ILE A 492 17.49 -8.92 -10.68
N SER A 493 17.85 -7.66 -10.86
CA SER A 493 17.27 -6.77 -11.88
C SER A 493 18.37 -6.33 -12.84
N ILE A 494 18.19 -6.63 -14.12
CA ILE A 494 19.16 -6.32 -15.18
C ILE A 494 18.46 -5.39 -16.18
N PRO A 495 18.86 -4.11 -16.28
CA PRO A 495 18.41 -3.27 -17.36
C PRO A 495 19.01 -3.81 -18.67
N LEU A 496 18.17 -3.98 -19.67
CA LEU A 496 18.57 -4.22 -21.04
C LEU A 496 18.62 -2.84 -21.68
N GLY A 497 19.82 -2.35 -21.98
CA GLY A 497 19.97 -1.07 -22.68
C GLY A 497 19.21 -1.08 -24.01
N SER A 498 19.00 0.09 -24.60
CA SER A 498 18.55 0.16 -25.98
C SER A 498 19.58 -0.58 -26.84
N PHE A 499 19.16 -1.62 -27.56
CA PHE A 499 19.92 -2.08 -28.72
C PHE A 499 19.90 -0.91 -29.71
N GLU A 500 20.98 -0.14 -29.76
CA GLU A 500 21.23 0.83 -30.83
C GLU A 500 21.51 0.11 -32.15
#